data_AF-A0A498EWP0-F1
#
_entry.id   AF-A0A498EWP0-F1
#
_cell.length_a   1.000
_cell.length_b   1.000
_cell.length_c   1.000
_cell.angle_alpha   90.00
_cell.angle_beta   90.00
_cell.angle_gamma   90.00
#
_symmetry.space_group_name_H-M   'P 1'
#
loop_
_entity.id
_entity.type
_entity.pdbx_description
1 polymer ?
#
loop_
_entity_poly.entity_id
_entity_poly.type
_entity_poly.pdbx_seq_one_letter_code
_entity_poly.pdbx_strand_id
1 'polypeptide(L)'
;MIHDTHRKVAEEIVEIADIENDLTLVFAQNIDHANIIAEDFREVFRDKLQIENPEEFVKTITSEDRHSDGALADFKDKRRTPRVAVTVDMVSTGVDVRPLNNLIFLRAVKSSILYNQMVGRGTRNTPQKEFFRLFDCIGVLDYHKDNMFS
;
A
#
# COMPACT_ATOMS: atom_id res chain seq x y z
N MET A 1 -0.35 3.46 -20.87
CA MET A 1 0.43 4.57 -20.26
C MET A 1 0.28 4.64 -18.73
N ILE A 2 -0.92 4.56 -18.14
CA ILE A 2 -1.08 4.48 -16.66
C ILE A 2 -0.92 3.04 -16.14
N HIS A 3 -1.49 2.03 -16.82
CA HIS A 3 -1.31 0.60 -16.49
C HIS A 3 0.17 0.17 -16.42
N ASP A 4 1.02 0.69 -17.32
CA ASP A 4 2.46 0.34 -17.32
C ASP A 4 3.17 0.75 -16.02
N THR A 5 2.74 1.83 -15.37
CA THR A 5 3.34 2.28 -14.11
C THR A 5 2.94 1.36 -12.97
N HIS A 6 1.67 0.98 -12.85
CA HIS A 6 1.21 0.10 -11.77
C HIS A 6 1.86 -1.27 -11.86
N ARG A 7 1.92 -1.84 -13.07
CA ARG A 7 2.54 -3.14 -13.29
C ARG A 7 4.03 -3.12 -12.92
N LYS A 8 4.78 -2.08 -13.35
CA LYS A 8 6.18 -1.94 -12.96
C LYS A 8 6.38 -1.84 -11.46
N VAL A 9 5.50 -1.11 -10.76
CA VAL A 9 5.56 -1.00 -9.29
C VAL A 9 5.23 -2.34 -8.64
N ALA A 10 4.25 -3.08 -9.16
CA ALA A 10 3.94 -4.42 -8.67
C ALA A 10 5.10 -5.39 -8.89
N GLU A 11 5.76 -5.35 -10.06
CA GLU A 11 6.94 -6.14 -10.38
C GLU A 11 8.11 -5.80 -9.45
N GLU A 12 8.38 -4.52 -9.23
CA GLU A 12 9.41 -4.08 -8.29
C GLU A 12 9.13 -4.59 -6.87
N ILE A 13 7.87 -4.52 -6.43
CA ILE A 13 7.41 -5.03 -5.13
C ILE A 13 7.61 -6.55 -5.02
N VAL A 14 7.38 -7.31 -6.09
CA VAL A 14 7.65 -8.76 -6.15
C VAL A 14 9.13 -9.06 -5.92
N GLU A 15 10.04 -8.25 -6.44
CA GLU A 15 11.49 -8.50 -6.33
C GLU A 15 12.07 -8.16 -4.94
N ILE A 16 11.49 -7.17 -4.24
CA ILE A 16 12.10 -6.59 -3.04
C ILE A 16 11.36 -6.88 -1.72
N ALA A 17 10.07 -7.19 -1.78
CA ALA A 17 9.26 -7.43 -0.59
C ALA A 17 9.04 -8.92 -0.39
N ASP A 18 8.99 -9.34 0.87
CA ASP A 18 8.54 -10.68 1.22
C ASP A 18 7.00 -10.67 1.21
N ILE A 19 6.40 -10.87 0.03
CA ILE A 19 4.95 -10.72 -0.20
C ILE A 19 4.11 -11.61 0.72
N GLU A 20 4.66 -12.70 1.24
CA GLU A 20 3.96 -13.59 2.17
C GLU A 20 3.95 -13.04 3.61
N ASN A 21 4.88 -12.18 4.00
CA ASN A 21 5.07 -11.71 5.38
C ASN A 21 4.99 -10.18 5.55
N ASP A 22 5.17 -9.43 4.48
CA ASP A 22 5.15 -7.99 4.44
C ASP A 22 3.74 -7.46 4.16
N LEU A 23 3.40 -6.37 4.86
CA LEU A 23 2.20 -5.61 4.55
C LEU A 23 2.56 -4.41 3.69
N THR A 24 1.83 -4.25 2.58
CA THR A 24 2.00 -3.16 1.63
C THR A 24 0.73 -2.32 1.55
N LEU A 25 0.86 -1.01 1.70
CA LEU A 25 -0.24 -0.06 1.58
C LEU A 25 0.01 0.89 0.42
N VAL A 26 -0.95 0.98 -0.49
CA VAL A 26 -0.86 1.76 -1.72
C VAL A 26 -1.89 2.88 -1.70
N PHE A 27 -1.45 4.13 -1.92
CA PHE A 27 -2.34 5.28 -2.02
C PHE A 27 -2.71 5.61 -3.46
N ALA A 28 -3.99 5.44 -3.78
CA ALA A 28 -4.61 5.70 -5.06
C ALA A 28 -5.38 7.03 -5.08
N GLN A 29 -5.50 7.62 -6.26
CA GLN A 29 -6.09 8.96 -6.45
C GLN A 29 -7.59 9.01 -6.12
N ASN A 30 -8.32 7.95 -6.44
CA ASN A 30 -9.75 7.78 -6.23
C ASN A 30 -10.07 6.27 -6.27
N ILE A 31 -11.35 5.91 -6.07
CA ILE A 31 -11.79 4.50 -5.98
C ILE A 31 -11.54 3.75 -7.30
N ASP A 32 -11.86 4.36 -8.44
CA ASP A 32 -11.63 3.75 -9.75
C ASP A 32 -10.14 3.44 -9.97
N HIS A 33 -9.28 4.39 -9.62
CA HIS A 33 -7.83 4.19 -9.68
C HIS A 33 -7.38 3.08 -8.73
N ALA A 34 -7.95 3.01 -7.51
CA ALA A 34 -7.62 1.95 -6.56
C ALA A 34 -7.97 0.56 -7.10
N ASN A 35 -9.12 0.42 -7.76
CA ASN A 35 -9.54 -0.82 -8.38
C ASN A 35 -8.64 -1.24 -9.55
N ILE A 36 -8.25 -0.28 -10.41
CA ILE A 36 -7.31 -0.53 -11.52
C ILE A 36 -5.95 -0.98 -10.98
N ILE A 37 -5.40 -0.29 -9.96
CA ILE A 37 -4.14 -0.70 -9.32
C ILE A 37 -4.25 -2.10 -8.75
N ALA A 38 -5.36 -2.41 -8.05
CA ALA A 38 -5.54 -3.73 -7.45
C ALA A 38 -5.59 -4.83 -8.52
N GLU A 39 -6.28 -4.59 -9.66
CA GLU A 39 -6.30 -5.49 -10.80
C GLU A 39 -4.90 -5.71 -11.40
N ASP A 40 -4.17 -4.63 -11.70
CA ASP A 40 -2.81 -4.71 -12.25
C ASP A 40 -1.86 -5.49 -11.32
N PHE A 41 -1.94 -5.26 -9.99
CA PHE A 41 -1.15 -5.99 -9.00
C PHE A 41 -1.52 -7.47 -8.96
N ARG A 42 -2.82 -7.81 -9.04
CA ARG A 42 -3.28 -9.21 -9.04
C ARG A 42 -2.78 -9.97 -10.26
N GLU A 43 -2.82 -9.34 -11.43
CA GLU A 43 -2.28 -9.94 -12.66
C GLU A 43 -0.78 -10.22 -12.51
N VAL A 44 0.00 -9.25 -12.06
CA VAL A 44 1.44 -9.44 -11.84
C VAL A 44 1.71 -10.53 -10.81
N PHE A 45 0.96 -10.57 -9.71
CA PHE A 45 1.15 -11.57 -8.66
C PHE A 45 0.76 -12.97 -9.13
N ARG A 46 -0.28 -13.09 -9.95
CA ARG A 46 -0.65 -14.35 -10.60
C ARG A 46 0.47 -14.83 -11.52
N ASP A 47 0.99 -13.94 -12.37
CA ASP A 47 1.99 -14.27 -13.39
C ASP A 47 3.37 -14.59 -12.79
N LYS A 48 3.80 -13.84 -11.78
CA LYS A 48 5.17 -13.89 -11.22
C LYS A 48 5.30 -14.77 -9.99
N LEU A 49 4.29 -14.76 -9.11
CA LEU A 49 4.32 -15.50 -7.85
C LEU A 49 3.48 -16.77 -7.86
N GLN A 50 2.71 -17.01 -8.94
CA GLN A 50 1.81 -18.16 -9.06
C GLN A 50 0.78 -18.25 -7.93
N ILE A 51 0.38 -17.09 -7.36
CA ILE A 51 -0.68 -17.04 -6.34
C ILE A 51 -2.00 -17.46 -6.99
N GLU A 52 -2.62 -18.53 -6.48
CA GLU A 52 -3.87 -19.07 -7.02
C GLU A 52 -5.03 -18.07 -6.89
N ASN A 53 -5.14 -17.41 -5.73
CA ASN A 53 -6.21 -16.48 -5.38
C ASN A 53 -5.68 -15.06 -5.09
N PRO A 54 -5.21 -14.32 -6.11
CA PRO A 54 -4.64 -12.99 -5.90
C PRO A 54 -5.67 -11.96 -5.39
N GLU A 55 -6.97 -12.22 -5.56
CA GLU A 55 -8.06 -11.40 -5.03
C GLU A 55 -8.13 -11.42 -3.49
N GLU A 56 -7.65 -12.48 -2.86
CA GLU A 56 -7.50 -12.53 -1.40
C GLU A 56 -6.27 -11.74 -0.94
N PHE A 57 -5.18 -11.76 -1.73
CA PHE A 57 -3.91 -11.11 -1.40
C PHE A 57 -3.93 -9.60 -1.60
N VAL A 58 -4.62 -9.11 -2.62
CA VAL A 58 -4.69 -7.69 -2.98
C VAL A 58 -6.13 -7.22 -2.90
N LYS A 59 -6.43 -6.27 -2.01
CA LYS A 59 -7.77 -5.71 -1.85
C LYS A 59 -7.77 -4.18 -1.91
N THR A 60 -8.76 -3.64 -2.61
CA THR A 60 -9.18 -2.25 -2.43
C THR A 60 -9.90 -2.14 -1.09
N ILE A 61 -9.52 -1.17 -0.27
CA ILE A 61 -10.16 -0.88 1.01
C ILE A 61 -10.34 0.64 1.11
N THR A 62 -11.61 1.08 1.15
CA THR A 62 -12.02 2.49 1.22
C THR A 62 -12.84 2.72 2.50
N SER A 63 -12.97 3.97 2.93
CA SER A 63 -13.82 4.31 4.08
C SER A 63 -15.33 4.20 3.82
N GLU A 64 -15.74 4.15 2.54
CA GLU A 64 -17.15 4.10 2.15
C GLU A 64 -17.74 2.67 2.19
N ASP A 65 -16.89 1.65 2.16
CA ASP A 65 -17.32 0.26 2.17
C ASP A 65 -17.71 -0.19 3.58
N ARG A 66 -18.99 -0.47 3.85
CA ARG A 66 -19.42 -1.04 5.14
C ARG A 66 -18.78 -2.40 5.48
N HIS A 67 -18.20 -3.07 4.48
CA HIS A 67 -17.43 -4.31 4.63
C HIS A 67 -15.91 -4.06 4.85
N SER A 68 -15.45 -2.81 4.78
CA SER A 68 -14.05 -2.43 4.97
C SER A 68 -13.56 -2.76 6.37
N ASP A 69 -14.44 -2.75 7.38
CA ASP A 69 -14.07 -3.03 8.77
C ASP A 69 -13.46 -4.43 8.93
N GLY A 70 -14.01 -5.44 8.24
CA GLY A 70 -13.47 -6.80 8.24
C GLY A 70 -12.14 -6.89 7.48
N ALA A 71 -12.11 -6.40 6.24
CA ALA A 71 -10.90 -6.46 5.40
C ALA A 71 -9.73 -5.68 6.00
N LEU A 72 -10.01 -4.55 6.66
CA LEU A 72 -9.01 -3.77 7.37
C LEU A 72 -8.54 -4.45 8.66
N ALA A 73 -9.45 -5.07 9.41
CA ALA A 73 -9.07 -5.86 10.56
C ALA A 73 -8.14 -7.02 10.16
N ASP A 74 -8.45 -7.70 9.05
CA ASP A 74 -7.63 -8.77 8.51
C ASP A 74 -6.28 -8.25 8.00
N PHE A 75 -6.26 -7.13 7.25
CA PHE A 75 -5.01 -6.51 6.78
C PHE A 75 -4.05 -6.14 7.92
N LYS A 76 -4.58 -5.76 9.09
CA LYS A 76 -3.75 -5.44 10.27
C LYS A 76 -3.14 -6.68 10.94
N ASP A 77 -3.67 -7.86 10.70
CA ASP A 77 -3.14 -9.12 11.22
C ASP A 77 -2.19 -9.75 10.20
N LYS A 78 -0.88 -9.71 10.46
CA LYS A 78 0.15 -10.35 9.60
C LYS A 78 -0.06 -11.86 9.39
N ARG A 79 -0.99 -12.53 10.06
CA ARG A 79 -1.32 -13.94 9.82
C ARG A 79 -2.47 -14.13 8.84
N ARG A 80 -3.08 -13.04 8.35
CA ARG A 80 -4.25 -13.04 7.47
C ARG A 80 -3.99 -12.28 6.18
N THR A 81 -4.82 -12.53 5.18
CA THR A 81 -4.88 -11.77 3.94
C THR A 81 -5.94 -10.67 4.06
N PRO A 82 -5.79 -9.52 3.38
CA PRO A 82 -4.83 -9.23 2.31
C PRO A 82 -3.41 -8.89 2.80
N ARG A 83 -2.43 -9.02 1.89
CA ARG A 83 -1.04 -8.56 2.06
C ARG A 83 -0.81 -7.18 1.44
N VAL A 84 -1.60 -6.85 0.43
CA VAL A 84 -1.61 -5.54 -0.23
C VAL A 84 -2.98 -4.89 -0.07
N ALA A 85 -3.01 -3.72 0.54
CA ALA A 85 -4.20 -2.88 0.59
C ALA A 85 -4.03 -1.66 -0.33
N VAL A 86 -4.97 -1.45 -1.25
CA VAL A 86 -5.03 -0.26 -2.08
C VAL A 86 -6.14 0.65 -1.55
N THR A 87 -5.83 1.92 -1.28
CA THR A 87 -6.75 2.83 -0.59
C THR A 87 -6.65 4.25 -1.10
N VAL A 88 -7.71 5.03 -0.87
CA VAL A 88 -7.72 6.47 -1.15
C VAL A 88 -7.41 7.26 0.13
N ASP A 89 -7.93 6.81 1.27
CA ASP A 89 -8.14 7.65 2.45
C ASP A 89 -8.02 6.94 3.81
N MET A 90 -7.61 5.67 3.86
CA MET A 90 -7.55 4.94 5.15
C MET A 90 -6.69 5.60 6.23
N VAL A 91 -5.71 6.44 5.88
CA VAL A 91 -4.90 7.14 6.89
C VAL A 91 -5.63 8.32 7.55
N SER A 92 -6.54 9.00 6.82
CA SER A 92 -7.30 10.12 7.37
C SER A 92 -8.35 9.70 8.42
N THR A 93 -8.72 8.41 8.46
CA THR A 93 -9.73 7.89 9.39
C THR A 93 -9.15 7.46 10.75
N GLY A 94 -7.86 7.66 10.99
CA GLY A 94 -7.23 7.34 12.28
C GLY A 94 -6.69 5.92 12.41
N VAL A 95 -6.85 5.10 11.37
CA VAL A 95 -6.44 3.68 11.31
C VAL A 95 -4.94 3.52 11.54
N ASP A 96 -4.57 2.75 12.56
CA ASP A 96 -3.17 2.41 12.87
C ASP A 96 -2.80 1.03 12.30
N VAL A 97 -1.96 1.00 11.26
CA VAL A 97 -1.39 -0.23 10.67
C VAL A 97 0.08 -0.31 11.07
N ARG A 98 0.33 -0.58 12.35
CA ARG A 98 1.70 -0.72 12.91
C ARG A 98 2.60 -1.74 12.21
N PRO A 99 2.10 -2.91 11.75
CA PRO A 99 2.95 -3.88 11.08
C PRO A 99 3.30 -3.54 9.62
N LEU A 100 2.98 -2.33 9.13
CA LEU A 100 3.19 -1.94 7.74
C LEU A 100 4.68 -1.96 7.36
N ASN A 101 5.04 -2.67 6.29
CA ASN A 101 6.42 -2.79 5.80
C ASN A 101 6.68 -1.84 4.62
N ASN A 102 5.72 -1.72 3.70
CA ASN A 102 5.89 -0.97 2.46
C ASN A 102 4.77 0.05 2.31
N LEU A 103 5.11 1.28 1.95
CA LEU A 103 4.17 2.35 1.64
C LEU A 103 4.40 2.87 0.22
N ILE A 104 3.37 2.91 -0.62
CA ILE A 104 3.49 3.30 -2.02
C ILE A 104 2.60 4.51 -2.31
N PHE A 105 3.17 5.55 -2.89
CA PHE A 105 2.42 6.69 -3.42
C PHE A 105 2.25 6.58 -4.94
N LEU A 106 1.01 6.32 -5.37
CA LEU A 106 0.57 6.43 -6.77
C LEU A 106 -0.34 7.65 -6.98
N ARG A 107 -0.40 8.57 -6.02
CA ARG A 107 -1.20 9.81 -6.07
C ARG A 107 -0.48 10.97 -5.42
N ALA A 108 -0.78 12.18 -5.89
CA ALA A 108 -0.21 13.40 -5.30
C ALA A 108 -0.78 13.67 -3.89
N VAL A 109 0.10 13.82 -2.91
CA VAL A 109 -0.28 14.17 -1.53
C VAL A 109 0.20 15.60 -1.25
N LYS A 110 -0.65 16.60 -1.50
CA LYS A 110 -0.25 18.03 -1.32
C LYS A 110 -0.31 18.51 0.13
N SER A 111 -1.15 17.89 0.96
CA SER A 111 -1.29 18.27 2.37
C SER A 111 -0.16 17.69 3.20
N SER A 112 0.67 18.55 3.80
CA SER A 112 1.76 18.12 4.69
C SER A 112 1.25 17.40 5.93
N ILE A 113 0.06 17.75 6.42
CA ILE A 113 -0.58 17.04 7.54
C ILE A 113 -0.87 15.59 7.14
N LEU A 114 -1.50 15.39 5.98
CA LEU A 114 -1.86 14.05 5.49
C LEU A 114 -0.60 13.23 5.17
N TYR A 115 0.41 13.85 4.55
CA TYR A 115 1.71 13.23 4.29
C TYR A 115 2.36 12.73 5.58
N ASN A 116 2.49 13.58 6.59
CA ASN A 116 3.08 13.21 7.88
C ASN A 116 2.28 12.12 8.59
N GLN A 117 0.95 12.11 8.46
CA GLN A 117 0.13 11.02 8.98
C GLN A 117 0.37 9.70 8.25
N MET A 118 0.57 9.74 6.92
CA MET A 118 0.82 8.55 6.10
C MET A 118 2.19 7.94 6.43
N VAL A 119 3.24 8.77 6.42
CA VAL A 119 4.60 8.34 6.73
C VAL A 119 4.74 7.98 8.20
N GLY A 120 4.22 8.79 9.12
CA GLY A 120 4.36 8.59 10.56
C GLY A 120 3.73 7.30 11.08
N ARG A 121 2.69 6.77 10.42
CA ARG A 121 2.13 5.45 10.73
C ARG A 121 3.03 4.32 10.27
N GLY A 122 3.69 4.52 9.13
CA GLY A 122 4.66 3.62 8.55
C GLY A 122 6.02 3.66 9.25
N THR A 123 6.45 4.72 9.91
CA THR A 123 7.81 4.80 10.49
C THR A 123 7.90 4.44 11.97
N ARG A 124 6.78 4.15 12.63
CA ARG A 124 6.80 3.70 14.03
C ARG A 124 7.47 2.33 14.14
N ASN A 125 8.62 2.29 14.79
CA ASN A 125 9.32 1.05 15.11
C ASN A 125 8.48 0.18 16.04
N THR A 126 8.38 -1.10 15.70
CA THR A 126 7.88 -2.15 16.59
C THR A 126 8.96 -3.23 16.69
N PRO A 127 9.05 -3.99 17.80
CA PRO A 127 10.08 -5.02 17.95
C PRO A 127 10.08 -6.08 16.85
N GLN A 128 8.97 -6.23 16.12
CA GLN A 128 8.76 -7.23 15.06
C GLN A 128 8.92 -6.63 13.65
N LYS A 129 9.42 -5.40 13.55
CA LYS A 129 9.57 -4.68 12.29
C LYS A 129 11.01 -4.21 12.12
N GLU A 130 11.70 -4.86 11.21
CA GLU A 130 13.12 -4.58 10.94
C GLU A 130 13.32 -3.43 9.95
N PHE A 131 12.35 -3.20 9.05
CA PHE A 131 12.44 -2.18 8.01
C PHE A 131 11.10 -1.53 7.69
N PHE A 132 11.18 -0.36 7.07
CA PHE A 132 10.07 0.31 6.40
C PHE A 132 10.57 0.88 5.07
N ARG A 133 9.85 0.60 3.97
CA ARG A 133 10.16 1.10 2.64
C ARG A 133 9.08 2.05 2.17
N LEU A 134 9.48 3.14 1.53
CA LEU A 134 8.59 4.11 0.91
C LEU A 134 8.90 4.20 -0.58
N PHE A 135 7.89 3.96 -1.40
CA PHE A 135 7.94 4.02 -2.85
C PHE A 135 7.24 5.28 -3.32
N ASP A 136 8.00 6.22 -3.85
CA ASP A 136 7.48 7.46 -4.40
C ASP A 136 7.54 7.44 -5.92
N CYS A 137 6.41 7.09 -6.54
CA CYS A 137 6.34 6.97 -8.00
C CYS A 137 6.01 8.28 -8.71
N ILE A 138 5.75 9.36 -7.95
CA ILE A 138 5.16 10.59 -8.49
C ILE A 138 5.74 11.88 -7.87
N GLY A 139 6.78 11.81 -7.04
CA GLY A 139 7.50 12.96 -6.49
C GLY A 139 6.87 13.59 -5.24
N VAL A 140 6.19 12.80 -4.41
CA VAL A 140 5.67 13.25 -3.10
C VAL A 140 6.79 13.68 -2.15
N LEU A 141 7.89 12.92 -2.06
CA LEU A 141 9.01 13.23 -1.17
C LEU A 141 9.66 14.56 -1.55
N ASP A 142 9.94 14.74 -2.84
CA ASP A 142 10.51 15.99 -3.38
C ASP A 142 9.61 17.19 -3.10
N TYR A 143 8.29 17.03 -3.27
CA TYR A 143 7.32 18.08 -2.99
C TYR A 143 7.36 18.52 -1.51
N HIS A 144 7.50 17.58 -0.58
CA HIS A 144 7.61 17.88 0.86
C HIS A 144 9.05 18.14 1.34
N LYS A 145 10.04 18.02 0.45
CA LYS A 145 11.47 18.14 0.76
C LYS A 145 11.92 17.15 1.87
N ASP A 146 11.38 15.93 1.82
CA ASP A 146 11.68 14.89 2.79
C ASP A 146 12.91 14.06 2.34
N ASN A 147 14.03 14.23 3.04
CA ASN A 147 15.29 13.55 2.76
C ASN A 147 15.50 12.30 3.65
N MET A 148 14.48 11.82 4.35
CA MET A 148 14.61 10.67 5.26
C MET A 148 14.71 9.32 4.52
N PHE A 149 14.26 9.28 3.26
CA PHE A 149 14.16 8.05 2.45
C PHE A 149 15.04 8.06 1.19
N SER A 150 16.04 8.95 1.13
CA SER A 150 16.98 9.09 0.01
C SER A 150 18.04 8.01 -0.03
#